data_AF-A0A534TT55-F1
#
_entry.id   AF-A0A534TT55-F1
#
_cell.length_a   1.000
_cell.length_b   1.000
_cell.length_c   1.000
_cell.angle_alpha   90.00
_cell.angle_beta   90.00
_cell.angle_gamma   90.00
#
_symmetry.space_group_name_H-M   'P 1'
#
loop_
_entity.id
_entity.type
_entity.pdbx_description
1 polymer ?
#
loop_
_entity_poly.entity_id
_entity_poly.type
_entity_poly.pdbx_seq_one_letter_code
_entity_poly.pdbx_strand_id
1 'polypeptide(L)' 'MSALRLLAIVGATATGKSDVALELAARVGGEIVSADSRQVYRYLDV' A
#
# COMPACT_ATOMS: atom_id res chain seq x y z
N MET A 1 11.04 -18.53 15.64
CA MET A 1 10.07 -17.95 14.67
C MET A 1 10.81 -16.88 13.89
N SER A 2 10.79 -16.91 12.55
CA SER A 2 11.32 -15.78 11.76
C SER A 2 10.35 -14.62 11.82
N ALA A 3 10.84 -13.39 11.95
CA ALA A 3 10.00 -12.20 11.89
C ALA A 3 9.42 -12.03 10.47
N LEU A 4 8.15 -11.61 10.39
CA LEU A 4 7.55 -11.16 9.14
C LEU A 4 8.28 -9.92 8.62
N ARG A 5 8.62 -9.91 7.34
CA ARG A 5 9.19 -8.72 6.69
C ARG A 5 8.06 -7.81 6.24
N LEU A 6 8.07 -6.57 6.72
CA LEU A 6 7.09 -5.54 6.40
C LEU A 6 7.80 -4.33 5.80
N LEU A 7 7.23 -3.77 4.73
CA LEU A 7 7.65 -2.49 4.17
C LEU A 7 6.48 -1.50 4.25
N ALA A 8 6.75 -0.30 4.75
CA ALA A 8 5.78 0.79 4.79
C ALA A 8 6.12 1.83 3.71
N ILE A 9 5.21 2.05 2.77
CA ILE A 9 5.32 3.09 1.74
C ILE A 9 4.49 4.29 2.20
N VAL A 10 5.17 5.32 2.71
CA VAL A 10 4.54 6.51 3.32
C VAL A 10 4.87 7.78 2.54
N GLY A 11 4.06 8.82 2.71
CA GLY A 11 4.21 10.10 2.01
C GLY A 11 2.86 10.83 1.84
N ALA A 12 2.91 12.10 1.47
CA ALA A 12 1.73 12.95 1.30
C ALA A 12 0.75 12.40 0.23
N THR A 13 -0.51 12.84 0.26
CA THR A 13 -1.50 12.49 -0.77
C THR A 13 -1.01 12.91 -2.16
N ALA A 14 -1.34 12.13 -3.19
CA ALA A 14 -0.96 12.37 -4.59
C ALA A 14 0.55 12.33 -4.93
N THR A 15 1.41 11.77 -4.06
CA THR A 15 2.85 11.59 -4.37
C THR A 15 3.19 10.27 -5.10
N GLY A 16 2.21 9.56 -5.67
CA GLY A 16 2.46 8.33 -6.45
C GLY A 16 2.70 7.05 -5.62
N LYS A 17 2.32 7.01 -4.33
CA LYS A 17 2.55 5.84 -3.45
C LYS A 17 1.93 4.55 -3.98
N SER A 18 0.71 4.63 -4.51
CA SER A 18 0.00 3.46 -5.05
C SER A 18 0.74 2.84 -6.22
N ASP A 19 1.31 3.66 -7.11
CA ASP A 19 2.05 3.20 -8.29
C ASP A 19 3.31 2.42 -7.86
N VAL A 20 4.07 2.97 -6.91
CA VAL A 20 5.27 2.32 -6.36
C VAL A 20 4.92 1.02 -5.65
N ALA A 21 3.82 1.00 -4.88
CA ALA A 21 3.38 -0.19 -4.16
C ALA A 21 3.01 -1.33 -5.12
N LEU A 22 2.29 -1.01 -6.20
CA LEU A 22 1.89 -1.98 -7.24
C LEU A 22 3.11 -2.56 -7.97
N GLU A 23 4.03 -1.71 -8.41
CA GLU A 23 5.27 -2.14 -9.08
C GLU A 23 6.11 -3.04 -8.19
N LEU A 24 6.27 -2.67 -6.91
CA LEU A 24 7.06 -3.45 -5.96
C LEU A 24 6.40 -4.80 -5.65
N ALA A 25 5.10 -4.82 -5.38
CA ALA A 25 4.35 -6.04 -5.09
C ALA A 25 4.48 -7.06 -6.25
N ALA A 26 4.36 -6.60 -7.49
CA ALA A 26 4.55 -7.43 -8.68
C ALA A 26 5.97 -8.02 -8.79
N ARG A 27 7.01 -7.25 -8.39
CA ARG A 27 8.41 -7.70 -8.45
C ARG A 27 8.77 -8.71 -7.37
N VAL A 28 8.20 -8.57 -6.17
CA VAL A 28 8.58 -9.40 -5.00
C VAL A 28 7.56 -10.48 -4.68
N GLY A 29 6.44 -10.56 -5.41
CA GLY A 29 5.32 -11.44 -5.09
C GLY A 29 4.69 -11.11 -3.74
N GLY A 30 4.65 -9.83 -3.38
CA GLY A 30 4.16 -9.34 -2.10
C GLY A 30 2.68 -8.95 -2.13
N GLU A 31 2.07 -8.87 -0.96
CA GLU A 31 0.70 -8.41 -0.79
C GLU A 31 0.68 -6.95 -0.31
N ILE A 32 -0.30 -6.18 -0.81
CA ILE A 32 -0.50 -4.77 -0.42
C ILE A 32 -1.63 -4.71 0.59
N VAL A 33 -1.39 -4.01 1.70
CA VAL A 33 -2.41 -3.64 2.68
C VAL A 33 -2.54 -2.12 2.68
N SER A 34 -3.74 -1.60 2.39
CA SER A 34 -3.97 -0.14 2.46
C SER A 34 -3.93 0.34 3.91
N ALA A 35 -3.16 1.41 4.14
CA ALA A 35 -3.05 2.10 5.42
C ALA A 35 -3.68 3.52 5.36
N ASP A 36 -4.59 3.75 4.41
CA ASP A 36 -5.33 5.00 4.27
C ASP A 36 -6.67 4.91 5.03
N SER A 37 -6.90 5.84 5.97
CA SER A 37 -8.10 5.84 6.81
C SER A 37 -9.39 6.21 6.07
N ARG A 38 -9.30 6.72 4.85
CA ARG A 38 -10.47 7.06 4.01
C ARG A 38 -10.86 5.92 3.08
N GLN A 39 -9.89 5.15 2.59
CA GLN A 39 -10.16 4.04 1.64
C GLN A 39 -10.84 2.83 2.29
N VAL A 40 -11.00 2.80 3.61
CA VAL A 40 -11.76 1.76 4.31
C VAL A 40 -13.28 1.89 4.12
N TYR A 41 -13.76 3.07 3.73
CA TYR A 41 -15.19 3.33 3.57
C TYR A 41 -15.66 2.89 2.18
N ARG A 42 -16.66 2.01 2.15
CA ARG A 42 -17.32 1.61 0.90
C ARG A 42 -18.02 2.82 0.26
N TYR A 43 -17.97 2.87 -1.07
CA TYR A 43 -18.58 3.91 -1.91
C TYR A 43 -17.92 5.30 -1.81
N LEU A 44 -16.83 5.42 -1.04
CA LEU A 44 -16.00 6.63 -0.98
C LEU A 44 -14.82 6.51 -1.97
N ASP A 45 -15.15 6.28 -3.24
CA ASP A 45 -14.18 5.93 -4.27
C ASP A 45 -13.56 7.17 -4.97
N VAL A 46 -14.16 8.36 -4.75
CA VAL A 46 -13.80 9.64 -5.40
C VAL A 46 -13.63 10.79 -4.41
#